data_AF-A0A1V3XUT9-F1
#
_entry.id   AF-A0A1V3XUT9-F1
#
_cell.length_a   1.000
_cell.length_b   1.000
_cell.length_c   1.000
_cell.angle_alpha   90.00
_cell.angle_beta   90.00
_cell.angle_gamma   90.00
#
_symmetry.space_group_name_H-M   'P 1'
#
loop_
_entity.id
_entity.type
_entity.pdbx_description
1 polymer ?
#
loop_
_entity_poly.entity_id
_entity_poly.type
_entity_poly.pdbx_seq_one_letter_code
_entity_poly.pdbx_strand_id
1 'polypeptide(L)'
;MSLSWDAEARELLVPGMRGLVRVLGGPGTGKSSLLAEAAVAHIAAGADPESVLLLTGSGRLGIRARSALTSALLRSSRIGSGRSAVREPLVRTVHGYAYALLRRNAERTGEGPPRLLTSAEQDAIIRELLAGDLEDAAASQSAWPQHLWPALSTAGFANELRNLLARCFERGVDPWDLERLGRRCGHPEWIAAGRFARQYEQVMLLRSAAGMAAPQATARALGAAELVGAALDAFAVDPGLLAAERARVRLLLVDDAQQLDPQAARLVRALVAGTERAVVAGDPNQAVFGFRGGEPAGLLGGAVDGGRLVTLTVSHRCAPAVARAVSGITRRLPGGSAGKQIEGTGEQDGSVAVRLATSAHAEAAMIADTLRRAHVIDGVPWSQMAVIVRSVPRAAARLPGHWLRPESRWPCRRWAGRCRRNPPRLRCSRSWLRPLTGSPVSGHWPCSPGPSAASTRLRSASCGGRCSGAGPAIHRVISVTYWHRRFPRS
;
A
#
# COMPACT_ATOMS: atom_id res chain seq x y z
N MET A 1 -10.83 -26.92 -1.62
CA MET A 1 -11.83 -26.38 -0.67
C MET A 1 -12.32 -25.03 -1.16
N SER A 2 -13.42 -25.04 -1.90
CA SER A 2 -14.26 -23.87 -2.18
C SER A 2 -14.69 -23.24 -0.85
N LEU A 3 -14.77 -21.91 -0.81
CA LEU A 3 -15.38 -21.24 0.34
C LEU A 3 -16.91 -21.42 0.24
N SER A 4 -17.56 -21.56 1.39
CA SER A 4 -19.02 -21.62 1.45
C SER A 4 -19.56 -20.23 1.73
N TRP A 5 -20.34 -19.70 0.80
CA TRP A 5 -21.00 -18.40 0.94
C TRP A 5 -22.42 -18.58 1.48
N ASP A 6 -22.89 -17.62 2.26
CA ASP A 6 -24.31 -17.47 2.59
C ASP A 6 -25.13 -17.06 1.35
N ALA A 7 -26.46 -17.03 1.46
CA ALA A 7 -27.34 -16.73 0.34
C ALA A 7 -27.04 -15.34 -0.27
N GLU A 8 -26.89 -14.31 0.58
CA GLU A 8 -26.62 -12.93 0.14
C GLU A 8 -25.28 -12.80 -0.60
N ALA A 9 -24.22 -13.45 -0.11
CA ALA A 9 -22.93 -13.45 -0.79
C ALA A 9 -22.93 -14.30 -2.06
N ARG A 10 -23.71 -15.39 -2.12
CA ARG A 10 -23.87 -16.17 -3.37
C ARG A 10 -24.54 -15.39 -4.48
N GLU A 11 -25.50 -14.54 -4.15
CA GLU A 11 -26.12 -13.66 -5.15
C GLU A 11 -25.08 -12.76 -5.84
N LEU A 12 -23.97 -12.44 -5.15
CA LEU A 12 -22.89 -11.68 -5.78
C LEU A 12 -22.14 -12.48 -6.86
N LEU A 13 -22.25 -13.79 -6.89
CA LEU A 13 -21.64 -14.63 -7.92
C LEU A 13 -22.55 -14.80 -9.15
N VAL A 14 -23.83 -14.40 -9.04
CA VAL A 14 -24.79 -14.53 -10.14
C VAL A 14 -24.55 -13.43 -11.19
N PRO A 15 -24.36 -13.78 -12.46
CA PRO A 15 -24.30 -12.80 -13.55
C PRO A 15 -25.61 -12.01 -13.66
N GLY A 16 -25.54 -10.72 -14.04
CA GLY A 16 -26.72 -9.88 -14.28
C GLY A 16 -27.15 -8.99 -13.11
N MET A 17 -26.57 -9.16 -11.92
CA MET A 17 -26.75 -8.17 -10.84
C MET A 17 -26.18 -6.82 -11.26
N ARG A 18 -26.91 -5.73 -10.96
CA ARG A 18 -26.53 -4.36 -11.31
C ARG A 18 -26.41 -3.48 -10.07
N GLY A 19 -25.73 -2.34 -10.24
CA GLY A 19 -25.59 -1.31 -9.22
C GLY A 19 -24.42 -1.55 -8.25
N LEU A 20 -24.40 -0.73 -7.19
CA LEU A 20 -23.35 -0.75 -6.17
C LEU A 20 -23.72 -1.70 -5.03
N VAL A 21 -22.84 -2.66 -4.77
CA VAL A 21 -22.90 -3.55 -3.61
C VAL A 21 -21.72 -3.25 -2.70
N ARG A 22 -21.99 -3.07 -1.41
CA ARG A 22 -20.97 -3.00 -0.36
C ARG A 22 -20.88 -4.34 0.35
N VAL A 23 -19.66 -4.85 0.52
CA VAL A 23 -19.39 -6.09 1.25
C VAL A 23 -18.58 -5.75 2.49
N LEU A 24 -19.21 -5.85 3.64
CA LEU A 24 -18.53 -5.73 4.93
C LEU A 24 -18.21 -7.12 5.46
N GLY A 25 -17.09 -7.26 6.16
CA GLY A 25 -16.81 -8.50 6.87
C GLY A 25 -15.50 -8.45 7.62
N GLY A 26 -15.43 -9.12 8.76
CA GLY A 26 -14.25 -9.11 9.61
C GLY A 26 -13.03 -9.84 9.05
N PRO A 27 -12.01 -10.09 9.88
CA PRO A 27 -10.81 -10.83 9.47
C PRO A 27 -11.12 -12.26 9.01
N GLY A 28 -10.61 -12.62 7.83
CA GLY A 28 -10.68 -14.01 7.34
C GLY A 28 -12.04 -14.44 6.77
N THR A 29 -13.02 -13.54 6.67
CA THR A 29 -14.37 -13.86 6.14
C THR A 29 -14.44 -14.07 4.63
N GLY A 30 -13.31 -13.94 3.92
CA GLY A 30 -13.23 -14.29 2.51
C GLY A 30 -13.52 -13.16 1.51
N LYS A 31 -13.68 -11.89 1.94
CA LYS A 31 -13.90 -10.72 1.06
C LYS A 31 -13.12 -10.75 -0.27
N SER A 32 -11.79 -10.85 -0.20
CA SER A 32 -10.93 -10.89 -1.40
C SER A 32 -11.18 -12.11 -2.30
N SER A 33 -11.56 -13.25 -1.70
CA SER A 33 -11.91 -14.46 -2.45
C SER A 33 -13.28 -14.31 -3.12
N LEU A 34 -14.26 -13.70 -2.44
CA LEU A 34 -15.57 -13.41 -3.01
C LEU A 34 -15.46 -12.48 -4.22
N LEU A 35 -14.66 -11.42 -4.13
CA LEU A 35 -14.39 -10.54 -5.27
C LEU A 35 -13.74 -11.30 -6.44
N ALA A 36 -12.74 -12.14 -6.17
CA ALA A 36 -12.10 -12.94 -7.21
C ALA A 36 -13.08 -13.93 -7.85
N GLU A 37 -13.92 -14.59 -7.06
CA GLU A 37 -14.95 -15.51 -7.55
C GLU A 37 -16.02 -14.77 -8.38
N ALA A 38 -16.42 -13.56 -7.98
CA ALA A 38 -17.33 -12.72 -8.76
C ALA A 38 -16.74 -12.33 -10.13
N ALA A 39 -15.45 -11.96 -10.18
CA ALA A 39 -14.75 -11.73 -11.45
C ALA A 39 -14.70 -12.99 -12.33
N VAL A 40 -14.38 -14.14 -11.74
CA VAL A 40 -14.35 -15.42 -12.48
C VAL A 40 -15.73 -15.77 -13.02
N ALA A 41 -16.79 -15.61 -12.22
CA ALA A 41 -18.16 -15.89 -12.63
C ALA A 41 -18.61 -14.97 -13.79
N HIS A 42 -18.26 -13.69 -13.73
CA HIS A 42 -18.57 -12.73 -14.79
C HIS A 42 -17.88 -13.10 -16.12
N ILE A 43 -16.58 -13.46 -16.08
CA ILE A 43 -15.83 -13.90 -17.26
C ILE A 43 -16.39 -15.23 -17.79
N ALA A 44 -16.73 -16.17 -16.89
CA ALA A 44 -17.30 -17.46 -17.27
C ALA A 44 -18.69 -17.33 -17.94
N ALA A 45 -19.42 -16.27 -17.63
CA ALA A 45 -20.69 -15.92 -18.28
C ALA A 45 -20.51 -15.30 -19.68
N GLY A 46 -19.28 -15.20 -20.19
CA GLY A 46 -18.97 -14.69 -21.54
C GLY A 46 -18.61 -13.21 -21.61
N ALA A 47 -18.48 -12.53 -20.47
CA ALA A 47 -18.02 -11.14 -20.47
C ALA A 47 -16.55 -11.03 -20.89
N ASP A 48 -16.22 -9.95 -21.60
CA ASP A 48 -14.84 -9.62 -21.97
C ASP A 48 -13.97 -9.44 -20.70
N PRO A 49 -12.86 -10.18 -20.53
CA PRO A 49 -11.93 -9.97 -19.44
C PRO A 49 -11.44 -8.53 -19.27
N GLU A 50 -11.31 -7.75 -20.35
CA GLU A 50 -10.88 -6.34 -20.27
C GLU A 50 -11.94 -5.42 -19.63
N SER A 51 -13.18 -5.91 -19.50
CA SER A 51 -14.28 -5.20 -18.84
C SER A 51 -14.31 -5.34 -17.32
N VAL A 52 -13.45 -6.19 -16.76
CA VAL A 52 -13.35 -6.42 -15.31
C VAL A 52 -12.14 -5.69 -14.75
N LEU A 53 -12.36 -4.86 -13.73
CA LEU A 53 -11.30 -4.16 -13.01
C LEU A 53 -11.39 -4.46 -11.51
N LEU A 54 -10.34 -5.07 -10.98
CA LEU A 54 -10.18 -5.31 -9.55
C LEU A 54 -9.07 -4.41 -8.97
N LEU A 55 -9.48 -3.45 -8.16
CA LEU A 55 -8.62 -2.51 -7.45
C LEU A 55 -8.35 -3.01 -6.03
N THR A 56 -7.08 -2.99 -5.63
CA THR A 56 -6.63 -3.36 -4.29
C THR A 56 -5.95 -2.18 -3.60
N GLY A 57 -6.21 -1.96 -2.31
CA GLY A 57 -5.51 -0.93 -1.53
C GLY A 57 -4.03 -1.22 -1.30
N SER A 58 -3.65 -2.50 -1.14
CA SER A 58 -2.28 -2.90 -0.78
C SER A 58 -1.46 -3.53 -1.93
N GLY A 59 -2.07 -3.71 -3.11
CA GLY A 59 -1.42 -4.32 -4.28
C GLY A 59 -1.20 -5.82 -4.19
N ARG A 60 -1.80 -6.48 -3.21
CA ARG A 60 -1.58 -7.90 -2.93
C ARG A 60 -2.88 -8.65 -2.79
N LEU A 61 -3.31 -9.30 -3.87
CA LEU A 61 -4.21 -10.44 -3.76
C LEU A 61 -3.48 -11.65 -3.16
N GLY A 62 -4.20 -12.44 -2.36
CA GLY A 62 -3.74 -13.76 -1.95
C GLY A 62 -3.43 -14.65 -3.16
N ILE A 63 -2.47 -15.58 -3.00
CA ILE A 63 -2.02 -16.48 -4.07
C ILE A 63 -3.21 -17.20 -4.72
N ARG A 64 -4.11 -17.75 -3.90
CA ARG A 64 -5.31 -18.45 -4.38
C ARG A 64 -6.20 -17.58 -5.28
N ALA A 65 -6.54 -16.37 -4.85
CA ALA A 65 -7.39 -15.45 -5.62
C ALA A 65 -6.76 -15.12 -6.97
N ARG A 66 -5.44 -14.86 -6.98
CA ARG A 66 -4.68 -14.62 -8.21
C ARG A 66 -4.67 -15.84 -9.13
N SER A 67 -4.38 -17.04 -8.59
CA SER A 67 -4.38 -18.28 -9.38
C SER A 67 -5.74 -18.56 -10.00
N ALA A 68 -6.83 -18.36 -9.25
CA ALA A 68 -8.20 -18.54 -9.76
C ALA A 68 -8.50 -17.60 -10.94
N LEU A 69 -8.14 -16.32 -10.81
CA LEU A 69 -8.27 -15.34 -11.90
C LEU A 69 -7.43 -15.73 -13.12
N THR A 70 -6.15 -16.06 -12.93
CA THR A 70 -5.27 -16.49 -14.04
C THR A 70 -5.84 -17.72 -14.75
N SER A 71 -6.34 -18.72 -14.01
CA SER A 71 -6.96 -19.89 -14.62
C SER A 71 -8.23 -19.56 -15.38
N ALA A 72 -9.04 -18.61 -14.91
CA ALA A 72 -10.24 -18.18 -15.64
C ALA A 72 -9.88 -17.46 -16.95
N LEU A 73 -8.89 -16.58 -16.92
CA LEU A 73 -8.38 -15.88 -18.12
C LEU A 73 -7.84 -16.86 -19.17
N LEU A 74 -7.09 -17.88 -18.74
CA LEU A 74 -6.57 -18.91 -19.65
C LEU A 74 -7.67 -19.79 -20.27
N ARG A 75 -8.82 -19.94 -19.61
CA ARG A 75 -9.98 -20.66 -20.16
C ARG A 75 -10.75 -19.81 -21.14
N SER A 76 -11.01 -18.54 -20.82
CA SER A 76 -11.73 -17.63 -21.74
C SER A 76 -10.95 -17.42 -23.04
N SER A 77 -9.62 -17.33 -22.98
CA SER A 77 -8.76 -17.19 -24.17
C SER A 77 -8.75 -18.41 -25.11
N ARG A 78 -9.31 -19.56 -24.69
CA ARG A 78 -9.44 -20.77 -25.52
C ARG A 78 -10.79 -20.87 -26.23
N ILE A 79 -11.80 -20.15 -25.74
CA ILE A 79 -13.19 -20.21 -26.24
C ILE A 79 -13.43 -19.14 -27.31
N GLY A 80 -12.71 -18.01 -27.25
CA GLY A 80 -12.71 -17.00 -28.31
C GLY A 80 -11.85 -17.42 -29.51
N SER A 81 -12.29 -17.09 -30.72
CA SER A 81 -11.55 -17.25 -31.98
C SER A 81 -10.31 -16.36 -32.01
N GLY A 82 -9.24 -16.82 -31.36
CA GLY A 82 -7.92 -16.19 -31.37
C GLY A 82 -7.30 -16.14 -29.98
N ARG A 83 -5.97 -16.28 -29.93
CA ARG A 83 -5.15 -15.96 -28.74
C ARG A 83 -5.21 -14.45 -28.48
N SER A 84 -6.33 -13.94 -27.99
CA SER A 84 -6.42 -12.55 -27.56
C SER A 84 -5.68 -12.42 -26.23
N ALA A 85 -4.46 -11.92 -26.27
CA ALA A 85 -3.72 -11.56 -25.06
C ALA A 85 -4.50 -10.43 -24.38
N VAL A 86 -4.89 -10.64 -23.12
CA VAL A 86 -5.49 -9.57 -22.30
C VAL A 86 -4.50 -8.41 -22.26
N ARG A 87 -4.87 -7.25 -22.83
CA ARG A 87 -3.95 -6.11 -22.90
C ARG A 87 -3.72 -5.51 -21.53
N GLU A 88 -4.73 -5.63 -20.66
CA GLU A 88 -4.77 -4.97 -19.38
C GLU A 88 -4.81 -5.93 -18.18
N PRO A 89 -3.93 -5.76 -17.18
CA PRO A 89 -4.04 -6.47 -15.93
C PRO A 89 -5.38 -6.18 -15.26
N LEU A 90 -6.22 -7.20 -15.15
CA LEU A 90 -7.49 -7.18 -14.42
C LEU A 90 -7.32 -6.76 -12.96
N VAL A 91 -6.17 -7.05 -12.35
CA VAL A 91 -5.86 -6.74 -10.94
C VAL A 91 -4.83 -5.64 -10.86
N ARG A 92 -5.16 -4.53 -10.20
CA ARG A 92 -4.26 -3.39 -9.99
C ARG A 92 -4.33 -2.83 -8.57
N THR A 93 -3.32 -2.04 -8.20
CA THR A 93 -3.48 -1.04 -7.14
C THR A 93 -4.22 0.16 -7.70
N VAL A 94 -4.85 0.97 -6.83
CA VAL A 94 -5.43 2.25 -7.26
C VAL A 94 -4.37 3.15 -7.93
N HIS A 95 -3.18 3.24 -7.33
CA HIS A 95 -2.05 4.00 -7.88
C HIS A 95 -1.55 3.46 -9.23
N GLY A 96 -1.49 2.13 -9.39
CA GLY A 96 -1.11 1.50 -10.65
C GLY A 96 -2.14 1.70 -11.75
N TYR A 97 -3.43 1.74 -11.38
CA TYR A 97 -4.51 2.11 -12.29
C TYR A 97 -4.41 3.59 -12.70
N ALA A 98 -4.22 4.51 -11.75
CA ALA A 98 -4.04 5.94 -12.02
C ALA A 98 -2.85 6.20 -12.96
N TYR A 99 -1.71 5.52 -12.73
CA TYR A 99 -0.55 5.61 -13.63
C TYR A 99 -0.87 5.11 -15.05
N ALA A 100 -1.57 3.96 -15.17
CA ALA A 100 -1.94 3.41 -16.47
C ALA A 100 -2.91 4.33 -17.22
N LEU A 101 -3.87 4.94 -16.50
CA LEU A 101 -4.78 5.95 -17.05
C LEU A 101 -4.01 7.15 -17.60
N LEU A 102 -3.13 7.75 -16.80
CA LEU A 102 -2.34 8.91 -17.21
C LEU A 102 -1.44 8.61 -18.40
N ARG A 103 -0.84 7.41 -18.44
CA ARG A 103 -0.05 6.96 -19.59
C ARG A 103 -0.89 6.89 -20.87
N ARG A 104 -2.09 6.33 -20.81
CA ARG A 104 -2.99 6.26 -21.98
C ARG A 104 -3.47 7.63 -22.42
N ASN A 105 -3.74 8.51 -21.44
CA ASN A 105 -4.09 9.89 -21.76
C ASN A 105 -2.95 10.58 -22.51
N ALA A 106 -1.71 10.42 -22.05
CA ALA A 106 -0.53 10.95 -22.73
C ALA A 106 -0.36 10.37 -24.15
N GLU A 107 -0.52 9.05 -24.32
CA GLU A 107 -0.49 8.40 -25.64
C GLU A 107 -1.55 8.97 -26.59
N ARG A 108 -2.72 9.33 -26.09
CA ARG A 108 -3.82 9.91 -26.87
C ARG A 108 -3.61 11.40 -27.19
N THR A 109 -2.99 12.16 -26.30
CA THR A 109 -2.68 13.58 -26.52
C THR A 109 -1.34 13.81 -27.23
N GLY A 110 -0.58 12.74 -27.50
CA GLY A 110 0.75 12.83 -28.12
C GLY A 110 1.85 13.27 -27.15
N GLU A 111 1.61 13.22 -25.84
CA GLU A 111 2.57 13.54 -24.79
C GLU A 111 3.43 12.33 -24.40
N GLY A 112 4.57 12.60 -23.75
CA GLY A 112 5.40 11.56 -23.16
C GLY A 112 4.75 10.91 -21.93
N PRO A 113 4.95 9.59 -21.70
CA PRO A 113 4.35 8.89 -20.56
C PRO A 113 4.86 9.46 -19.23
N PRO A 114 4.01 9.58 -18.19
CA PRO A 114 4.39 10.21 -16.93
C PRO A 114 5.59 9.50 -16.28
N ARG A 115 6.48 10.30 -15.69
CA ARG A 115 7.64 9.80 -14.95
C ARG A 115 7.33 9.70 -13.46
N LEU A 116 7.61 8.56 -12.86
CA LEU A 116 7.49 8.39 -11.40
C LEU A 116 8.73 8.92 -10.69
N LEU A 117 8.51 9.85 -9.75
CA LEU A 117 9.55 10.35 -8.86
C LEU A 117 9.75 9.39 -7.68
N THR A 118 11.00 9.07 -7.39
CA THR A 118 11.36 8.38 -6.16
C THR A 118 11.34 9.35 -4.97
N SER A 119 11.12 8.82 -3.76
CA SER A 119 11.15 9.66 -2.55
C SER A 119 12.48 10.38 -2.35
N ALA A 120 13.60 9.80 -2.82
CA ALA A 120 14.92 10.42 -2.71
C ALA A 120 15.11 11.58 -3.72
N GLU A 121 14.56 11.45 -4.93
CA GLU A 121 14.56 12.56 -5.90
C GLU A 121 13.66 13.69 -5.42
N GLN A 122 12.45 13.37 -4.94
CA GLN A 122 11.53 14.36 -4.38
C GLN A 122 12.12 15.10 -3.18
N ASP A 123 12.78 14.37 -2.27
CA ASP A 123 13.46 14.97 -1.11
C ASP A 123 14.61 15.90 -1.52
N ALA A 124 15.39 15.53 -2.54
CA ALA A 124 16.46 16.39 -3.05
C ALA A 124 15.91 17.71 -3.61
N ILE A 125 14.81 17.65 -4.36
CA ILE A 125 14.12 18.82 -4.90
C ILE A 125 13.61 19.72 -3.77
N ILE A 126 12.95 19.13 -2.77
CA ILE A 126 12.41 19.89 -1.63
C ILE A 126 13.54 20.60 -0.88
N ARG A 127 14.67 19.92 -0.64
CA ARG A 127 15.83 20.53 0.04
C ARG A 127 16.49 21.64 -0.79
N GLU A 128 16.51 21.50 -2.11
CA GLU A 128 17.00 22.55 -3.02
C GLU A 128 16.14 23.82 -2.92
N LEU A 129 14.81 23.68 -2.94
CA LEU A 129 13.89 24.81 -2.81
C LEU A 129 13.96 25.46 -1.43
N LEU A 130 14.05 24.66 -0.36
CA LEU A 130 14.19 25.16 1.02
C LEU A 130 15.51 25.89 1.26
N ALA A 131 16.57 25.53 0.54
CA ALA A 131 17.84 26.27 0.59
C ALA A 131 17.68 27.66 -0.01
N GLY A 132 16.98 27.79 -1.14
CA GLY A 132 16.60 29.09 -1.70
C GLY A 132 15.73 29.92 -0.75
N ASP A 133 14.72 29.32 -0.13
CA ASP A 133 13.89 29.99 0.88
C ASP A 133 14.69 30.52 2.09
N LEU A 134 15.79 29.84 2.44
CA LEU A 134 16.67 30.26 3.54
C LEU A 134 17.59 31.41 3.12
N GLU A 135 18.06 31.42 1.87
CA GLU A 135 18.78 32.55 1.29
C GLU A 135 17.88 33.80 1.24
N ASP A 136 16.63 33.64 0.82
CA ASP A 136 15.63 34.72 0.82
C ASP A 136 15.25 35.17 2.24
N ALA A 137 15.30 34.27 3.23
CA ALA A 137 15.08 34.61 4.64
C ALA A 137 16.14 35.59 5.15
N ALA A 138 17.39 35.42 4.74
CA ALA A 138 18.47 36.35 5.07
C ALA A 138 18.21 37.76 4.48
N ALA A 139 17.44 37.85 3.39
CA ALA A 139 16.97 39.10 2.79
C ALA A 139 15.60 39.58 3.32
N SER A 140 15.03 38.95 4.36
CA SER A 140 13.67 39.21 4.89
C SER A 140 12.54 39.01 3.88
N GLN A 141 12.73 38.13 2.90
CA GLN A 141 11.77 37.85 1.81
C GLN A 141 11.11 36.46 1.93
N SER A 142 11.53 35.64 2.89
CA SER A 142 10.98 34.29 3.08
C SER A 142 9.54 34.31 3.61
N ALA A 143 8.70 33.45 3.06
CA ALA A 143 7.33 33.25 3.53
C ALA A 143 7.25 32.43 4.83
N TRP A 144 8.34 31.76 5.23
CA TRP A 144 8.38 30.95 6.44
C TRP A 144 8.46 31.81 7.71
N PRO A 145 7.71 31.46 8.78
CA PRO A 145 7.88 32.09 10.09
C PRO A 145 9.33 32.06 10.59
N GLN A 146 9.78 33.16 11.19
CA GLN A 146 11.18 33.36 11.60
C GLN A 146 11.72 32.23 12.51
N HIS A 147 10.89 31.72 13.41
CA HIS A 147 11.27 30.64 14.33
C HIS A 147 11.56 29.31 13.61
N LEU A 148 11.15 29.14 12.34
CA LEU A 148 11.41 27.94 11.53
C LEU A 148 12.66 28.05 10.66
N TRP A 149 13.24 29.24 10.46
CA TRP A 149 14.39 29.43 9.59
C TRP A 149 15.56 28.48 9.90
N PRO A 150 15.95 28.24 11.18
CA PRO A 150 17.02 27.29 11.49
C PRO A 150 16.70 25.84 11.07
N ALA A 151 15.42 25.48 10.96
CA ALA A 151 14.98 24.15 10.61
C ALA A 151 15.00 23.88 9.10
N LEU A 152 14.93 24.92 8.25
CA LEU A 152 14.80 24.79 6.78
C LEU A 152 15.96 23.98 6.16
N SER A 153 17.17 24.07 6.72
CA SER A 153 18.35 23.34 6.27
C SER A 153 18.39 21.87 6.69
N THR A 154 17.49 21.44 7.59
CA THR A 154 17.53 20.10 8.17
C THR A 154 16.80 19.08 7.30
N ALA A 155 17.36 17.87 7.20
CA ALA A 155 16.69 16.77 6.51
C ALA A 155 15.37 16.35 7.19
N GLY A 156 15.26 16.56 8.51
CA GLY A 156 14.03 16.29 9.27
C GLY A 156 12.88 17.18 8.83
N PHE A 157 13.13 18.48 8.68
CA PHE A 157 12.12 19.44 8.22
C PHE A 157 11.65 19.14 6.80
N ALA A 158 12.57 18.92 5.87
CA ALA A 158 12.24 18.54 4.49
C ALA A 158 11.36 17.27 4.42
N ASN A 159 11.67 16.27 5.26
CA ASN A 159 10.87 15.05 5.35
C ASN A 159 9.45 15.30 5.89
N GLU A 160 9.31 16.12 6.94
CA GLU A 160 7.99 16.47 7.48
C GLU A 160 7.17 17.31 6.50
N LEU A 161 7.79 18.28 5.82
CA LEU A 161 7.15 19.07 4.77
C LEU A 161 6.66 18.16 3.63
N ARG A 162 7.51 17.25 3.14
CA ARG A 162 7.12 16.25 2.12
C ARG A 162 5.94 15.40 2.59
N ASN A 163 5.90 15.01 3.86
CA ASN A 163 4.79 14.23 4.41
C ASN A 163 3.49 15.06 4.47
N LEU A 164 3.57 16.33 4.88
CA LEU A 164 2.46 17.28 4.88
C LEU A 164 1.88 17.42 3.47
N LEU A 165 2.72 17.73 2.48
CA LEU A 165 2.27 17.85 1.08
C LEU A 165 1.61 16.56 0.58
N ALA A 166 2.20 15.40 0.88
CA ALA A 166 1.59 14.12 0.53
C ALA A 166 0.21 13.91 1.20
N ARG A 167 0.02 14.34 2.46
CA ARG A 167 -1.28 14.25 3.14
C ARG A 167 -2.32 15.20 2.53
N CYS A 168 -1.89 16.37 2.06
CA CYS A 168 -2.74 17.32 1.35
C CYS A 168 -3.20 16.75 0.01
N PHE A 169 -2.27 16.22 -0.80
CA PHE A 169 -2.60 15.62 -2.09
C PHE A 169 -3.58 14.45 -1.96
N GLU A 170 -3.38 13.54 -1.02
CA GLU A 170 -4.30 12.41 -0.77
C GLU A 170 -5.70 12.84 -0.31
N ARG A 171 -5.86 14.09 0.15
CA ARG A 171 -7.16 14.68 0.50
C ARG A 171 -7.71 15.59 -0.59
N GLY A 172 -6.90 15.91 -1.60
CA GLY A 172 -7.22 16.92 -2.62
C GLY A 172 -7.27 18.33 -2.07
N VAL A 173 -6.45 18.61 -1.05
CA VAL A 173 -6.18 19.98 -0.60
C VAL A 173 -5.08 20.50 -1.49
N ASP A 174 -5.42 21.46 -2.36
CA ASP A 174 -4.44 22.12 -3.22
C ASP A 174 -3.60 23.16 -2.44
N PRO A 175 -2.53 23.73 -3.03
CA PRO A 175 -1.70 24.73 -2.37
C PRO A 175 -2.48 25.94 -1.83
N TRP A 176 -3.49 26.42 -2.56
CA TRP A 176 -4.30 27.58 -2.18
C TRP A 176 -5.27 27.26 -1.05
N ASP A 177 -5.82 26.06 -1.05
CA ASP A 177 -6.64 25.51 0.03
C ASP A 177 -5.83 25.42 1.32
N LEU A 178 -4.57 24.96 1.25
CA LEU A 178 -3.69 24.90 2.41
C LEU A 178 -3.40 26.30 2.97
N GLU A 179 -3.16 27.29 2.11
CA GLU A 179 -3.03 28.69 2.55
C GLU A 179 -4.31 29.22 3.21
N ARG A 180 -5.47 28.93 2.62
CA ARG A 180 -6.76 29.35 3.15
C ARG A 180 -7.05 28.71 4.51
N LEU A 181 -6.71 27.44 4.68
CA LEU A 181 -6.78 26.74 5.97
C LEU A 181 -5.83 27.38 7.00
N GLY A 182 -4.60 27.69 6.60
CA GLY A 182 -3.63 28.40 7.44
C GLY A 182 -4.17 29.74 7.96
N ARG A 183 -4.77 30.56 7.07
CA ARG A 183 -5.40 31.84 7.46
C ARG A 183 -6.58 31.63 8.41
N ARG A 184 -7.47 30.67 8.10
CA ARG A 184 -8.67 30.40 8.91
C ARG A 184 -8.36 29.85 10.30
N CYS A 185 -7.33 29.02 10.41
CA CYS A 185 -6.97 28.35 11.66
C CYS A 185 -5.86 29.09 12.44
N GLY A 186 -5.31 30.19 11.91
CA GLY A 186 -4.25 30.95 12.57
C GLY A 186 -2.88 30.26 12.56
N HIS A 187 -2.60 29.46 11.54
CA HIS A 187 -1.35 28.71 11.39
C HIS A 187 -0.49 29.29 10.24
N PRO A 188 0.40 30.25 10.51
CA PRO A 188 1.22 30.89 9.47
C PRO A 188 2.17 29.90 8.77
N GLU A 189 2.60 28.85 9.45
CA GLU A 189 3.41 27.76 8.88
C GLU A 189 2.67 26.97 7.80
N TRP A 190 1.33 26.88 7.85
CA TRP A 190 0.54 26.26 6.77
C TRP A 190 0.45 27.17 5.55
N ILE A 191 0.39 28.49 5.76
CA ILE A 191 0.44 29.47 4.66
C ILE A 191 1.78 29.37 3.95
N ALA A 192 2.88 29.30 4.70
CA ALA A 192 4.22 29.10 4.14
C ALA A 192 4.32 27.78 3.37
N ALA A 193 3.82 26.68 3.94
CA ALA A 193 3.80 25.38 3.27
C ALA A 193 2.96 25.38 1.98
N GLY A 194 1.83 26.09 1.95
CA GLY A 194 1.01 26.25 0.73
C GLY A 194 1.74 27.03 -0.36
N ARG A 195 2.40 28.14 -0.01
CA ARG A 195 3.24 28.91 -0.95
C ARG A 195 4.39 28.06 -1.50
N PHE A 196 5.07 27.32 -0.62
CA PHE A 196 6.12 26.37 -1.01
C PHE A 196 5.58 25.30 -1.95
N ALA A 197 4.40 24.73 -1.67
CA ALA A 197 3.78 23.71 -2.52
C ALA A 197 3.51 24.24 -3.93
N ARG A 198 3.05 25.48 -4.06
CA ARG A 198 2.83 26.15 -5.35
C ARG A 198 4.13 26.34 -6.12
N GLN A 199 5.19 26.80 -5.46
CA GLN A 199 6.51 26.93 -6.08
C GLN A 199 7.04 25.56 -6.52
N TYR A 200 6.91 24.54 -5.67
CA TYR A 200 7.28 23.17 -5.99
C TYR A 200 6.56 22.66 -7.25
N GLU A 201 5.24 22.84 -7.35
CA GLU A 201 4.45 22.45 -8.54
C GLU A 201 4.93 23.18 -9.80
N GLN A 202 5.16 24.50 -9.72
CA GLN A 202 5.67 25.30 -10.84
C GLN A 202 7.05 24.84 -11.30
N VAL A 203 7.96 24.57 -10.36
CA VAL A 203 9.30 24.04 -10.66
C VAL A 203 9.20 22.65 -11.29
N MET A 204 8.28 21.79 -10.85
CA MET A 204 8.07 20.48 -11.46
C MET A 204 7.53 20.59 -12.89
N LEU A 205 6.60 21.51 -13.15
CA LEU A 205 6.10 21.79 -14.50
C LEU A 205 7.21 22.32 -15.41
N LEU A 206 8.01 23.28 -14.94
CA LEU A 206 9.14 23.83 -15.71
C LEU A 206 10.22 22.77 -16.00
N ARG A 207 10.57 21.94 -15.01
CA ARG A 207 11.51 20.82 -15.20
C ARG A 207 10.98 19.79 -16.21
N SER A 208 9.66 19.62 -16.28
CA SER A 208 9.00 18.81 -17.30
C SER A 208 9.01 19.48 -18.68
N ALA A 209 9.03 20.81 -18.78
CA ALA A 209 9.03 21.52 -20.06
C ALA A 209 10.45 21.72 -20.63
N ALA A 210 11.46 21.93 -19.77
CA ALA A 210 12.83 22.28 -20.16
C ALA A 210 13.68 21.10 -20.68
N GLY A 211 13.13 19.89 -20.77
CA GLY A 211 13.80 18.67 -21.24
C GLY A 211 14.08 18.59 -22.74
N MET A 212 14.37 19.69 -23.42
CA MET A 212 14.42 19.79 -24.90
C MET A 212 15.58 19.00 -25.57
N ALA A 213 16.46 18.34 -24.81
CA ALA A 213 17.60 17.58 -25.35
C ALA A 213 17.36 16.06 -25.44
N ALA A 214 16.25 15.53 -24.92
CA ALA A 214 15.92 14.10 -25.03
C ALA A 214 14.40 13.90 -25.20
N PRO A 215 13.95 13.04 -26.14
CA PRO A 215 12.52 12.82 -26.43
C PRO A 215 11.68 12.23 -25.27
N GLN A 216 12.29 11.99 -24.11
CA GLN A 216 11.65 11.47 -22.88
C GLN A 216 11.54 12.53 -21.77
N ALA A 217 12.03 13.74 -22.00
CA ALA A 217 12.16 14.77 -20.97
C ALA A 217 11.06 15.84 -21.01
N THR A 218 10.01 15.63 -21.81
CA THR A 218 8.73 16.37 -21.76
C THR A 218 7.69 15.76 -20.81
N ALA A 219 7.99 14.60 -20.21
CA ALA A 219 7.05 13.84 -19.40
C ALA A 219 6.84 14.41 -17.99
N ARG A 220 5.57 14.67 -17.64
CA ARG A 220 5.17 15.14 -16.30
C ARG A 220 5.73 14.20 -15.23
N ALA A 221 6.58 14.73 -14.36
CA ALA A 221 7.15 14.00 -13.23
C ALA A 221 6.19 14.08 -12.04
N LEU A 222 5.77 12.93 -11.54
CA LEU A 222 4.75 12.82 -10.48
C LEU A 222 5.26 11.99 -9.30
N GLY A 223 5.03 12.50 -8.10
CA GLY A 223 5.15 11.75 -6.86
C GLY A 223 4.06 10.68 -6.75
N ALA A 224 4.29 9.66 -5.92
CA ALA A 224 3.32 8.59 -5.73
C ALA A 224 1.95 9.10 -5.21
N ALA A 225 1.95 10.07 -4.30
CA ALA A 225 0.72 10.66 -3.73
C ALA A 225 -0.03 11.55 -4.74
N GLU A 226 0.65 12.06 -5.76
CA GLU A 226 0.09 12.97 -6.76
C GLU A 226 -0.62 12.23 -7.90
N LEU A 227 -0.31 10.94 -8.11
CA LEU A 227 -0.84 10.15 -9.23
C LEU A 227 -2.36 10.11 -9.30
N VAL A 228 -3.02 9.95 -8.14
CA VAL A 228 -4.47 9.81 -8.06
C VAL A 228 -5.15 11.15 -8.33
N GLY A 229 -4.62 12.24 -7.78
CA GLY A 229 -5.09 13.60 -8.06
C GLY A 229 -4.94 13.95 -9.55
N ALA A 230 -3.76 13.71 -10.12
CA ALA A 230 -3.51 13.96 -11.54
C ALA A 230 -4.44 13.14 -12.46
N ALA A 231 -4.78 11.90 -12.10
CA ALA A 231 -5.76 11.08 -12.82
C ALA A 231 -7.18 11.67 -12.76
N LEU A 232 -7.58 12.21 -11.62
CA LEU A 232 -8.86 12.92 -11.47
C LEU A 232 -8.89 14.22 -12.26
N ASP A 233 -7.79 14.97 -12.28
CA ASP A 233 -7.65 16.18 -13.11
C ASP A 233 -7.79 15.83 -14.59
N ALA A 234 -7.15 14.75 -15.04
CA ALA A 234 -7.27 14.28 -16.42
C ALA A 234 -8.72 13.95 -16.82
N PHE A 235 -9.52 13.37 -15.90
CA PHE A 235 -10.95 13.17 -16.13
C PHE A 235 -11.75 14.47 -16.18
N ALA A 236 -11.36 15.49 -15.40
CA ALA A 236 -12.01 16.78 -15.41
C ALA A 236 -11.70 17.57 -16.69
N VAL A 237 -10.46 17.50 -17.18
CA VAL A 237 -10.01 18.17 -18.40
C VAL A 237 -10.56 17.47 -19.65
N ASP A 238 -10.61 16.15 -19.67
CA ASP A 238 -11.22 15.40 -20.77
C ASP A 238 -12.33 14.43 -20.28
N PRO A 239 -13.60 14.88 -20.35
CA PRO A 239 -14.75 14.02 -20.08
C PRO A 239 -14.84 12.78 -20.98
N GLY A 240 -14.28 12.83 -22.19
CA GLY A 240 -14.24 11.71 -23.13
C GLY A 240 -13.40 10.54 -22.60
N LEU A 241 -12.29 10.83 -21.91
CA LEU A 241 -11.47 9.84 -21.23
C LEU A 241 -12.27 9.11 -20.14
N LEU A 242 -13.02 9.84 -19.32
CA LEU A 242 -13.86 9.24 -18.27
C LEU A 242 -14.99 8.39 -18.88
N ALA A 243 -15.63 8.87 -19.94
CA ALA A 243 -16.66 8.12 -20.66
C ALA A 243 -16.10 6.81 -21.24
N ALA A 244 -14.91 6.84 -21.85
CA ALA A 244 -14.25 5.65 -22.38
C ALA A 244 -13.88 4.64 -21.27
N GLU A 245 -13.39 5.11 -20.12
CA GLU A 245 -13.08 4.26 -18.98
C GLU A 245 -14.34 3.60 -18.39
N ARG A 246 -15.42 4.37 -18.24
CA ARG A 246 -16.73 3.87 -17.79
C ARG A 246 -17.34 2.86 -18.78
N ALA A 247 -17.23 3.11 -20.08
CA ALA A 247 -17.72 2.20 -21.11
C ALA A 247 -16.94 0.88 -21.15
N ARG A 248 -15.63 0.94 -20.86
CA ARG A 248 -14.78 -0.26 -20.78
C ARG A 248 -15.07 -1.06 -19.52
N VAL A 249 -15.05 -0.43 -18.35
CA VAL A 249 -15.16 -1.13 -17.05
C VAL A 249 -16.62 -1.42 -16.72
N ARG A 250 -17.08 -2.64 -17.00
CA ARG A 250 -18.44 -3.11 -16.70
C ARG A 250 -18.57 -3.65 -15.28
N LEU A 251 -17.54 -4.35 -14.79
CA LEU A 251 -17.45 -4.86 -13.43
C LEU A 251 -16.28 -4.23 -12.68
N LEU A 252 -16.59 -3.37 -11.70
CA LEU A 252 -15.60 -2.78 -10.80
C LEU A 252 -15.61 -3.47 -9.44
N LEU A 253 -14.47 -4.02 -9.04
CA LEU A 253 -14.27 -4.71 -7.76
C LEU A 253 -13.23 -3.94 -6.96
N VAL A 254 -13.55 -3.58 -5.73
CA VAL A 254 -12.64 -2.82 -4.86
C VAL A 254 -12.41 -3.61 -3.58
N ASP A 255 -11.16 -3.96 -3.32
CA ASP A 255 -10.71 -4.65 -2.11
C ASP A 255 -9.91 -3.70 -1.21
N ASP A 256 -9.85 -4.02 0.08
CA ASP A 256 -9.21 -3.19 1.12
C ASP A 256 -9.72 -1.73 1.12
N ALA A 257 -11.01 -1.50 0.84
CA ALA A 257 -11.57 -0.15 0.70
C ALA A 257 -11.35 0.75 1.94
N GLN A 258 -11.24 0.15 3.14
CA GLN A 258 -10.92 0.85 4.39
C GLN A 258 -9.54 1.54 4.41
N GLN A 259 -8.66 1.18 3.47
CA GLN A 259 -7.30 1.72 3.39
C GLN A 259 -7.18 2.87 2.39
N LEU A 260 -8.21 3.13 1.58
CA LEU A 260 -8.15 4.13 0.54
C LEU A 260 -8.23 5.53 1.15
N ASP A 261 -7.37 6.42 0.68
CA ASP A 261 -7.43 7.85 0.98
C ASP A 261 -8.63 8.53 0.27
N PRO A 262 -9.02 9.74 0.67
CA PRO A 262 -10.16 10.43 0.07
C PRO A 262 -10.07 10.65 -1.44
N GLN A 263 -8.90 10.93 -2.02
CA GLN A 263 -8.76 11.05 -3.47
C GLN A 263 -8.89 9.70 -4.16
N ALA A 264 -8.30 8.62 -3.61
CA ALA A 264 -8.50 7.27 -4.11
C ALA A 264 -9.98 6.86 -4.08
N ALA A 265 -10.70 7.21 -3.00
CA ALA A 265 -12.13 7.02 -2.90
C ALA A 265 -12.90 7.83 -3.96
N ARG A 266 -12.51 9.08 -4.22
CA ARG A 266 -13.10 9.92 -5.28
C ARG A 266 -12.88 9.31 -6.66
N LEU A 267 -11.69 8.80 -6.95
CA LEU A 267 -11.39 8.10 -8.21
C LEU A 267 -12.27 6.86 -8.40
N VAL A 268 -12.43 6.04 -7.35
CA VAL A 268 -13.34 4.89 -7.37
C VAL A 268 -14.78 5.33 -7.64
N ARG A 269 -15.30 6.34 -6.92
CA ARG A 269 -16.67 6.85 -7.10
C ARG A 269 -16.90 7.38 -8.52
N ALA A 270 -15.90 8.03 -9.12
CA ALA A 270 -15.97 8.50 -10.50
C ALA A 270 -16.18 7.33 -11.49
N LEU A 271 -15.56 6.17 -11.26
CA LEU A 271 -15.74 4.99 -12.09
C LEU A 271 -17.08 4.29 -11.84
N VAL A 272 -17.47 4.11 -10.57
CA VAL A 272 -18.72 3.42 -10.17
C VAL A 272 -19.94 3.97 -10.92
N ALA A 273 -20.01 5.28 -11.12
CA ALA A 273 -21.16 5.93 -11.77
C ALA A 273 -21.42 5.49 -13.22
N GLY A 274 -20.45 4.85 -13.90
CA GLY A 274 -20.65 4.31 -15.25
C GLY A 274 -20.54 2.80 -15.37
N THR A 275 -20.29 2.09 -14.26
CA THR A 275 -20.20 0.63 -14.26
C THR A 275 -21.59 0.01 -14.20
N GLU A 276 -21.79 -1.12 -14.87
CA GLU A 276 -23.02 -1.91 -14.71
C GLU A 276 -23.14 -2.45 -13.28
N ARG A 277 -22.00 -2.85 -12.73
CA ARG A 277 -21.89 -3.43 -11.40
C ARG A 277 -20.60 -3.00 -10.72
N ALA A 278 -20.73 -2.56 -9.47
CA ALA A 278 -19.60 -2.29 -8.60
C ALA A 278 -19.72 -3.05 -7.28
N VAL A 279 -18.65 -3.70 -6.83
CA VAL A 279 -18.59 -4.34 -5.51
C VAL A 279 -17.43 -3.74 -4.71
N VAL A 280 -17.75 -3.08 -3.60
CA VAL A 280 -16.77 -2.45 -2.71
C VAL A 280 -16.70 -3.25 -1.42
N ALA A 281 -15.59 -3.95 -1.21
CA ALA A 281 -15.37 -4.79 -0.05
C ALA A 281 -14.37 -4.16 0.94
N GLY A 282 -14.66 -4.30 2.23
CA GLY A 282 -13.74 -3.84 3.26
C GLY A 282 -14.19 -4.14 4.69
N ASP A 283 -13.39 -3.68 5.63
CA ASP A 283 -13.69 -3.73 7.07
C ASP A 283 -13.23 -2.42 7.72
N PRO A 284 -14.14 -1.53 8.14
CA PRO A 284 -13.77 -0.30 8.83
C PRO A 284 -12.92 -0.55 10.09
N ASN A 285 -13.07 -1.70 10.75
CA ASN A 285 -12.29 -2.05 11.94
C ASN A 285 -10.85 -2.48 11.62
N GLN A 286 -10.50 -2.64 10.34
CA GLN A 286 -9.15 -2.96 9.85
C GLN A 286 -8.45 -1.74 9.23
N ALA A 287 -8.98 -0.53 9.38
CA ALA A 287 -8.34 0.69 8.90
C ALA A 287 -7.06 0.98 9.73
N VAL A 288 -5.90 0.59 9.19
CA VAL A 288 -4.59 0.73 9.87
C VAL A 288 -3.68 1.73 9.17
N PHE A 289 -4.06 2.23 7.99
CA PHE A 289 -3.35 3.25 7.24
C PHE A 289 -3.90 4.67 7.47
N GLY A 290 -4.59 4.94 8.58
CA GLY A 290 -5.06 6.29 8.93
C GLY A 290 -3.93 7.33 9.03
N PHE A 291 -2.76 6.94 9.56
CA PHE A 291 -1.56 7.78 9.55
C PHE A 291 -1.03 8.06 8.13
N ARG A 292 -1.46 7.25 7.15
CA ARG A 292 -1.23 7.45 5.72
C ARG A 292 -2.47 7.96 4.98
N GLY A 293 -3.38 8.65 5.66
CA GLY A 293 -4.53 9.28 5.03
C GLY A 293 -5.68 8.34 4.67
N GLY A 294 -5.56 7.03 4.90
CA GLY A 294 -6.65 6.08 4.65
C GLY A 294 -7.87 6.38 5.50
N GLU A 295 -9.03 6.48 4.85
CA GLU A 295 -10.29 6.88 5.48
C GLU A 295 -11.44 5.93 5.09
N PRO A 296 -11.87 5.03 5.99
CA PRO A 296 -12.87 4.02 5.65
C PRO A 296 -14.24 4.60 5.30
N ALA A 297 -14.61 5.73 5.90
CA ALA A 297 -15.90 6.39 5.68
C ALA A 297 -16.11 6.78 4.21
N GLY A 298 -15.03 7.04 3.47
CA GLY A 298 -15.07 7.45 2.07
C GLY A 298 -15.70 6.42 1.12
N LEU A 299 -15.69 5.13 1.45
CA LEU A 299 -16.30 4.10 0.59
C LEU A 299 -17.18 3.10 1.35
N LEU A 300 -16.98 2.99 2.66
CA LEU A 300 -17.71 2.06 3.52
C LEU A 300 -18.72 2.77 4.44
N GLY A 301 -18.74 4.11 4.46
CA GLY A 301 -19.64 4.92 5.30
C GLY A 301 -20.92 5.37 4.61
N GLY A 302 -21.92 5.76 5.41
CA GLY A 302 -23.22 6.31 4.96
C GLY A 302 -24.25 5.25 4.55
N ALA A 303 -25.53 5.65 4.54
CA ALA A 303 -26.58 4.89 3.87
C ALA A 303 -26.22 4.79 2.38
N VAL A 304 -26.42 3.62 1.78
CA VAL A 304 -26.24 3.48 0.35
C VAL A 304 -27.56 3.87 -0.29
N ASP A 305 -27.66 5.11 -0.78
CA ASP A 305 -28.83 5.49 -1.58
C ASP A 305 -28.92 4.54 -2.79
N GLY A 306 -29.89 3.63 -2.75
CA GLY A 306 -30.11 2.60 -3.78
C GLY A 306 -29.09 1.46 -3.85
N GLY A 307 -28.18 1.30 -2.88
CA GLY A 307 -27.18 0.21 -2.92
C GLY A 307 -27.36 -0.88 -1.87
N ARG A 308 -26.87 -2.08 -2.18
CA ARG A 308 -27.04 -3.27 -1.34
C ARG A 308 -25.86 -3.43 -0.38
N LEU A 309 -26.13 -3.77 0.87
CA LEU A 309 -25.12 -4.15 1.87
C LEU A 309 -25.16 -5.66 2.09
N VAL A 310 -24.00 -6.32 1.99
CA VAL A 310 -23.81 -7.74 2.33
C VAL A 310 -22.79 -7.82 3.46
N THR A 311 -23.11 -8.54 4.53
CA THR A 311 -22.20 -8.71 5.68
C THR A 311 -21.73 -10.15 5.80
N LEU A 312 -20.42 -10.37 5.71
CA LEU A 312 -19.79 -11.67 5.94
C LEU A 312 -19.41 -11.80 7.41
N THR A 313 -20.03 -12.73 8.13
CA THR A 313 -19.80 -12.99 9.56
C THR A 313 -18.94 -14.23 9.82
N VAL A 314 -18.93 -15.20 8.91
CA VAL A 314 -18.19 -16.46 9.10
C VAL A 314 -16.74 -16.31 8.63
N SER A 315 -15.77 -16.53 9.52
CA SER A 315 -14.35 -16.53 9.21
C SER A 315 -13.88 -17.89 8.72
N HIS A 316 -13.39 -17.97 7.50
CA HIS A 316 -12.79 -19.18 6.93
C HIS A 316 -11.31 -19.38 7.31
N ARG A 317 -10.80 -18.54 8.21
CA ARG A 317 -9.38 -18.54 8.63
C ARG A 317 -9.21 -18.73 10.13
N CYS A 318 -10.10 -18.18 10.94
CA CYS A 318 -9.96 -18.17 12.39
C CYS A 318 -10.70 -19.35 13.02
N ALA A 319 -10.03 -20.06 13.93
CA ALA A 319 -10.65 -21.03 14.82
C ALA A 319 -11.60 -20.32 15.78
N PRO A 320 -12.62 -21.01 16.31
CA PRO A 320 -13.62 -20.40 17.19
C PRO A 320 -13.04 -19.61 18.37
N ALA A 321 -12.02 -20.11 19.08
CA ALA A 321 -11.37 -19.40 20.19
C ALA A 321 -10.71 -18.08 19.75
N VAL A 322 -10.07 -18.08 18.58
CA VAL A 322 -9.44 -16.88 18.02
C VAL A 322 -10.49 -15.87 17.57
N ALA A 323 -11.56 -16.34 16.91
CA ALA A 323 -12.67 -15.49 16.50
C ALA A 323 -13.38 -14.83 17.69
N ARG A 324 -13.57 -15.57 18.79
CA ARG A 324 -14.08 -15.01 20.07
C ARG A 324 -13.16 -13.93 20.63
N ALA A 325 -11.85 -14.17 20.67
CA ALA A 325 -10.89 -13.18 21.15
C ALA A 325 -10.87 -11.91 20.29
N VAL A 326 -10.86 -12.05 18.96
CA VAL A 326 -10.92 -10.94 18.01
C VAL A 326 -12.23 -10.16 18.20
N SER A 327 -13.37 -10.84 18.21
CA SER A 327 -14.71 -10.24 18.38
C SER A 327 -14.85 -9.52 19.72
N GLY A 328 -14.22 -10.03 20.79
CA GLY A 328 -14.18 -9.39 22.10
C GLY A 328 -13.40 -8.06 22.10
N ILE A 329 -12.33 -7.97 21.32
CA ILE A 329 -11.53 -6.74 21.16
C ILE A 329 -12.29 -5.73 20.27
N THR A 330 -12.75 -6.16 19.10
CA THR A 330 -13.42 -5.28 18.11
C THR A 330 -14.72 -4.68 18.63
N ARG A 331 -15.44 -5.38 19.52
CA ARG A 331 -16.64 -4.87 20.19
C ARG A 331 -16.37 -3.58 20.99
N ARG A 332 -15.16 -3.42 21.52
CA ARG A 332 -14.75 -2.25 22.31
C ARG A 332 -14.24 -1.08 21.47
N LEU A 333 -14.04 -1.27 20.17
CA LEU A 333 -13.62 -0.19 19.28
C LEU A 333 -14.80 0.77 19.02
N PRO A 334 -14.56 2.08 18.87
CA PRO A 334 -15.60 3.05 18.53
C PRO A 334 -16.16 2.82 17.10
N GLY A 335 -17.35 3.37 16.83
CA GLY A 335 -18.08 3.19 15.56
C GLY A 335 -19.02 1.98 15.57
N GLY A 336 -19.96 1.90 14.63
CA GLY A 336 -20.86 0.75 14.45
C GLY A 336 -20.63 0.10 13.10
N SER A 337 -20.20 -1.15 13.06
CA SER A 337 -20.17 -1.92 11.80
C SER A 337 -20.58 -3.36 12.05
N ALA A 338 -21.36 -3.90 11.11
CA ALA A 338 -21.85 -5.28 11.19
C ALA A 338 -20.68 -6.31 11.18
N GLY A 339 -19.51 -5.94 10.65
CA GLY A 339 -18.30 -6.76 10.65
C GLY A 339 -17.54 -6.86 11.98
N LYS A 340 -18.07 -6.32 13.09
CA LYS A 340 -17.42 -6.39 14.41
C LYS A 340 -17.40 -7.79 15.02
N GLN A 341 -18.35 -8.64 14.67
CA GLN A 341 -18.43 -10.00 15.18
C GLN A 341 -18.14 -10.97 14.04
N ILE A 342 -17.24 -11.92 14.31
CA ILE A 342 -16.96 -13.03 13.42
C ILE A 342 -17.12 -14.35 14.14
N GLU A 343 -17.64 -15.34 13.42
CA GLU A 343 -17.69 -16.73 13.85
C GLU A 343 -16.48 -17.47 13.30
N GLY A 344 -15.81 -18.25 14.15
CA GLY A 344 -14.69 -19.08 13.71
C GLY A 344 -15.16 -20.36 13.06
N THR A 345 -14.33 -20.95 12.20
CA THR A 345 -14.60 -22.23 11.55
C THR A 345 -13.54 -23.26 11.90
N GLY A 346 -13.92 -24.54 11.81
CA GLY A 346 -13.05 -25.68 12.09
C GLY A 346 -13.60 -26.58 13.19
N GLU A 347 -13.22 -27.86 13.14
CA GLU A 347 -13.65 -28.89 14.11
C GLU A 347 -12.98 -28.70 15.49
N GLN A 348 -11.81 -28.06 15.52
CA GLN A 348 -11.10 -27.77 16.75
C GLN A 348 -11.33 -26.31 17.16
N ASP A 349 -11.58 -26.09 18.45
CA ASP A 349 -11.81 -24.76 19.01
C ASP A 349 -10.59 -23.83 18.87
N GLY A 350 -9.39 -24.40 18.81
CA GLY A 350 -8.12 -23.65 18.85
C GLY A 350 -7.81 -23.13 20.25
N SER A 351 -6.78 -22.29 20.39
CA SER A 351 -6.47 -21.66 21.69
C SER A 351 -5.87 -20.27 21.54
N VAL A 352 -6.08 -19.44 22.55
CA VAL A 352 -5.44 -18.12 22.68
C VAL A 352 -4.83 -18.04 24.07
N ALA A 353 -3.53 -17.77 24.14
CA ALA A 353 -2.79 -17.72 25.38
C ALA A 353 -2.09 -16.37 25.55
N VAL A 354 -2.12 -15.85 26.78
CA VAL A 354 -1.31 -14.71 27.19
C VAL A 354 -0.21 -15.22 28.11
N ARG A 355 1.01 -14.74 27.90
CA ARG A 355 2.16 -15.07 28.74
C ARG A 355 2.87 -13.78 29.15
N LEU A 356 3.39 -13.78 30.36
CA LEU A 356 4.18 -12.69 30.91
C LEU A 356 5.63 -13.17 31.04
N ALA A 357 6.57 -12.29 30.71
CA ALA A 357 7.99 -12.54 30.86
C ALA A 357 8.59 -11.47 31.79
N THR A 358 9.55 -11.88 32.61
CA THR A 358 10.23 -11.01 33.58
C THR A 358 11.32 -10.14 32.95
N SER A 359 11.73 -10.45 31.71
CA SER A 359 12.70 -9.67 30.93
C SER A 359 12.54 -9.90 29.43
N ALA A 360 13.14 -9.04 28.61
CA ALA A 360 13.17 -9.22 27.15
C ALA A 360 13.89 -10.52 26.72
N HIS A 361 14.91 -10.96 27.47
CA HIS A 361 15.60 -12.22 27.22
C HIS A 361 14.68 -13.42 27.54
N ALA A 362 13.96 -13.36 28.66
CA ALA A 362 12.98 -14.39 29.02
C ALA A 362 11.83 -14.45 28.00
N GLU A 363 11.37 -13.30 27.51
CA GLU A 363 10.37 -13.21 26.43
C GLU A 363 10.86 -13.92 25.15
N ALA A 364 12.08 -13.60 24.70
CA ALA A 364 12.65 -14.22 23.52
C ALA A 364 12.83 -15.74 23.68
N ALA A 365 13.31 -16.20 24.84
CA ALA A 365 13.47 -17.62 25.14
C ALA A 365 12.12 -18.36 25.18
N MET A 366 11.07 -17.72 25.70
CA MET A 366 9.73 -18.29 25.73
C MET A 366 9.12 -18.41 24.32
N ILE A 367 9.27 -17.39 23.48
CA ILE A 367 8.83 -17.43 22.08
C ILE A 367 9.57 -18.55 21.34
N ALA A 368 10.89 -18.64 21.54
CA ALA A 368 11.75 -19.67 20.97
C ALA A 368 11.29 -21.09 21.30
N ASP A 369 11.07 -21.35 22.60
CA ASP A 369 10.61 -22.64 23.09
C ASP A 369 9.23 -22.99 22.52
N THR A 370 8.31 -22.03 22.51
CA THR A 370 6.96 -22.21 21.95
C THR A 370 6.99 -22.61 20.47
N LEU A 371 7.76 -21.89 19.65
CA LEU A 371 7.88 -22.21 18.22
C LEU A 371 8.59 -23.54 17.98
N ARG A 372 9.59 -23.88 18.81
CA ARG A 372 10.30 -25.16 18.71
C ARG A 372 9.42 -26.33 19.08
N ARG A 373 8.67 -26.26 20.18
CA ARG A 373 7.74 -27.32 20.59
C ARG A 373 6.70 -27.56 19.52
N ALA A 374 6.10 -26.49 19.01
CA ALA A 374 5.21 -26.56 17.86
C ALA A 374 5.85 -27.31 16.68
N HIS A 375 7.08 -26.95 16.27
CA HIS A 375 7.70 -27.61 15.12
C HIS A 375 8.04 -29.08 15.39
N VAL A 376 8.66 -29.37 16.53
CA VAL A 376 9.27 -30.68 16.83
C VAL A 376 8.25 -31.69 17.34
N ILE A 377 7.32 -31.24 18.19
CA ILE A 377 6.33 -32.12 18.84
C ILE A 377 5.07 -32.19 17.98
N ASP A 378 4.54 -31.03 17.60
CA ASP A 378 3.26 -30.99 16.90
C ASP A 378 3.45 -31.16 15.37
N GLY A 379 4.64 -30.81 14.83
CA GLY A 379 5.04 -31.07 13.43
C GLY A 379 4.84 -29.93 12.39
N VAL A 380 4.66 -28.65 12.76
CA VAL A 380 4.20 -27.64 11.75
C VAL A 380 5.42 -27.07 11.11
N PRO A 381 5.38 -26.92 9.79
CA PRO A 381 6.42 -26.21 9.09
C PRO A 381 6.66 -24.81 9.66
N TRP A 382 7.93 -24.42 9.77
CA TRP A 382 8.33 -23.05 10.11
C TRP A 382 7.64 -21.98 9.27
N SER A 383 7.31 -22.29 8.00
CA SER A 383 6.61 -21.39 7.09
C SER A 383 5.16 -21.08 7.48
N GLN A 384 4.56 -21.87 8.37
CA GLN A 384 3.22 -21.64 8.92
C GLN A 384 3.24 -20.91 10.27
N MET A 385 4.43 -20.59 10.79
CA MET A 385 4.60 -19.83 12.03
C MET A 385 4.97 -18.38 11.74
N ALA A 386 4.52 -17.46 12.60
CA ALA A 386 4.87 -16.06 12.49
C ALA A 386 5.03 -15.41 13.87
N VAL A 387 5.99 -14.48 13.97
CA VAL A 387 6.14 -13.57 15.10
C VAL A 387 5.83 -12.17 14.61
N ILE A 388 4.74 -11.58 15.13
CA ILE A 388 4.28 -10.24 14.76
C ILE A 388 4.73 -9.26 15.83
N VAL A 389 5.44 -8.21 15.41
CA VAL A 389 5.97 -7.17 16.31
C VAL A 389 5.47 -5.80 15.88
N ARG A 390 5.28 -4.89 16.84
CA ARG A 390 4.79 -3.53 16.53
C ARG A 390 5.77 -2.73 15.67
N SER A 391 7.07 -2.89 15.91
CA SER A 391 8.11 -2.13 15.22
C SER A 391 9.39 -2.95 15.10
N VAL A 392 9.93 -3.06 13.88
CA VAL A 392 11.10 -3.90 13.58
C VAL A 392 12.36 -3.42 14.30
N PRO A 393 12.72 -2.12 14.33
CA PRO A 393 13.87 -1.64 15.12
C PRO A 393 13.74 -1.97 16.61
N ARG A 394 12.54 -1.78 17.18
CA ARG A 394 12.27 -2.10 18.59
C ARG A 394 12.35 -3.60 18.89
N ALA A 395 11.99 -4.45 17.94
CA ALA A 395 12.10 -5.90 18.08
C ALA A 395 13.52 -6.43 17.83
N ALA A 396 14.26 -5.84 16.89
CA ALA A 396 15.63 -6.21 16.59
C ALA A 396 16.58 -5.93 17.77
N ALA A 397 16.25 -4.96 18.62
CA ALA A 397 16.96 -4.71 19.87
C ALA A 397 16.63 -5.74 20.98
N ARG A 398 15.54 -6.51 20.84
CA ARG A 398 15.02 -7.43 21.88
C ARG A 398 15.25 -8.91 21.55
N LEU A 399 15.24 -9.26 20.26
CA LEU A 399 15.48 -10.62 19.79
C LEU A 399 16.99 -10.83 19.64
N PRO A 400 17.56 -11.94 20.15
CA PRO A 400 19.00 -12.15 20.08
C PRO A 400 19.47 -12.17 18.62
N GLY A 401 20.54 -11.44 18.32
CA GLY A 401 21.02 -11.25 16.94
C GLY A 401 21.33 -12.55 16.19
N HIS A 402 21.58 -13.67 16.90
CA HIS A 402 21.77 -14.98 16.28
C HIS A 402 20.50 -15.52 15.61
N TRP A 403 19.29 -15.22 16.09
CA TRP A 403 18.02 -15.59 15.44
C TRP A 403 17.83 -14.93 14.07
N LEU A 404 18.51 -13.81 13.86
CA LEU A 404 18.40 -12.97 12.67
C LEU A 404 19.54 -13.24 11.67
N ARG A 405 20.48 -14.12 11.99
CA ARG A 405 21.59 -14.50 11.12
C ARG A 405 21.22 -15.71 10.25
N PRO A 406 21.56 -15.68 8.94
CA PRO A 406 21.29 -16.79 8.02
C PRO A 406 22.03 -18.10 8.39
N GLU A 407 23.07 -18.03 9.24
CA GLU A 407 23.85 -19.17 9.74
C GLU A 407 23.25 -19.83 11.00
N SER A 408 22.14 -19.31 11.53
CA SER A 408 21.49 -19.94 12.67
C SER A 408 20.70 -21.18 12.23
N ARG A 409 20.57 -22.17 13.13
CA ARG A 409 19.75 -23.39 12.92
C ARG A 409 18.24 -23.11 12.72
N TRP A 410 17.84 -21.84 12.58
CA TRP A 410 16.45 -21.37 12.49
C TRP A 410 16.22 -20.68 11.14
N PRO A 411 15.34 -21.19 10.27
CA PRO A 411 15.04 -20.55 8.98
C PRO A 411 14.12 -19.33 9.17
N CYS A 412 14.67 -18.18 9.56
CA CYS A 412 13.92 -16.93 9.69
C CYS A 412 13.94 -16.09 8.40
N ARG A 413 12.75 -15.75 7.86
CA ARG A 413 12.61 -14.77 6.76
C ARG A 413 12.02 -13.46 7.26
N ARG A 414 12.77 -12.36 7.13
CA ARG A 414 12.30 -11.01 7.44
C ARG A 414 11.47 -10.44 6.27
N TRP A 415 10.21 -10.11 6.52
CA TRP A 415 9.29 -9.55 5.51
C TRP A 415 9.45 -8.03 5.29
N ALA A 416 10.04 -7.30 6.23
CA ALA A 416 10.28 -5.86 6.10
C ALA A 416 11.67 -5.51 6.67
N GLY A 417 12.63 -5.16 5.82
CA GLY A 417 13.93 -4.68 6.31
C GLY A 417 15.07 -4.62 5.30
N ARG A 418 14.95 -5.20 4.11
CA ARG A 418 15.90 -4.97 3.01
C ARG A 418 15.15 -4.63 1.73
N CYS A 419 15.06 -3.34 1.43
CA CYS A 419 14.58 -2.90 0.13
C CYS A 419 15.62 -3.31 -0.92
N ARG A 420 15.42 -4.45 -1.60
CA ARG A 420 16.32 -4.94 -2.66
C ARG A 420 16.41 -3.99 -3.86
N ARG A 421 15.51 -3.00 -3.96
CA ARG A 421 15.43 -2.07 -5.11
C ARG A 421 16.35 -0.84 -5.00
N ASN A 422 17.02 -0.60 -3.87
CA ASN A 422 17.89 0.57 -3.70
C ASN A 422 19.21 0.34 -2.91
N PRO A 423 19.96 -0.76 -3.09
CA PRO A 423 21.33 -0.83 -2.60
C PRO A 423 22.25 0.07 -3.45
N PRO A 424 23.31 0.67 -2.88
CA PRO A 424 24.24 1.54 -3.61
C PRO A 424 24.83 0.87 -4.87
N ARG A 425 25.03 -0.46 -4.84
CA ARG A 425 25.49 -1.24 -6.00
C ARG A 425 24.49 -1.35 -7.17
N LEU A 426 23.18 -1.27 -6.91
CA LEU A 426 22.15 -1.26 -7.98
C LEU A 426 21.84 0.16 -8.48
N ARG A 427 22.38 1.21 -7.83
CA ARG A 427 22.23 2.61 -8.26
C ARG A 427 23.02 2.89 -9.53
N CYS A 428 24.25 2.38 -9.62
CA CYS A 428 25.03 2.41 -10.86
C CYS A 428 24.39 1.56 -11.96
N SER A 429 24.08 0.28 -11.71
CA SER A 429 23.60 -0.58 -12.81
C SER A 429 22.27 -0.12 -13.43
N ARG A 430 21.37 0.54 -12.67
CA ARG A 430 20.12 1.09 -13.22
C ARG A 430 20.28 2.40 -14.01
N SER A 431 21.32 3.19 -13.76
CA SER A 431 21.63 4.34 -14.62
C SER A 431 22.21 3.85 -15.96
N TRP A 432 22.95 2.74 -15.95
CA TRP A 432 23.60 2.15 -17.12
C TRP A 432 22.71 1.19 -17.94
N LEU A 433 21.73 0.51 -17.34
CA LEU A 433 20.79 -0.40 -18.04
C LEU A 433 19.63 0.33 -18.75
N ARG A 434 19.51 1.66 -18.58
CA ARG A 434 18.44 2.48 -19.14
C ARG A 434 18.55 2.85 -20.63
N PRO A 435 19.72 2.79 -21.31
CA PRO A 435 19.78 3.07 -22.76
C PRO A 435 19.66 1.82 -23.66
N LEU A 436 19.75 0.59 -23.14
CA LEU A 436 20.05 -0.59 -23.98
C LEU A 436 18.85 -1.38 -24.52
N THR A 437 17.64 -0.80 -24.55
CA THR A 437 16.52 -1.39 -25.30
C THR A 437 16.26 -0.58 -26.57
N GLY A 438 17.14 -0.75 -27.56
CA GLY A 438 17.01 -0.19 -28.91
C GLY A 438 18.28 -0.30 -29.76
N SER A 439 18.49 -1.48 -30.38
CA SER A 439 19.28 -1.84 -31.60
C SER A 439 20.72 -1.30 -31.86
N PRO A 440 21.54 -2.02 -32.68
CA PRO A 440 23.00 -2.04 -32.54
C PRO A 440 23.69 -0.98 -33.38
N VAL A 441 24.72 -0.33 -32.83
CA VAL A 441 25.70 0.43 -33.61
C VAL A 441 27.10 0.05 -33.14
N SER A 442 27.90 -0.36 -34.12
CA SER A 442 29.32 -0.71 -34.05
C SER A 442 30.19 0.50 -33.73
N GLY A 443 31.19 0.31 -32.87
CA GLY A 443 32.22 1.32 -32.60
C GLY A 443 33.26 0.79 -31.61
N HIS A 444 34.49 0.58 -32.09
CA HIS A 444 35.66 0.15 -31.33
C HIS A 444 36.26 1.25 -30.44
N TRP A 445 37.17 0.81 -29.55
CA TRP A 445 38.28 1.51 -28.86
C TRP A 445 38.09 1.82 -27.34
N PRO A 446 39.17 1.90 -26.52
CA PRO A 446 39.90 0.74 -25.98
C PRO A 446 40.05 0.79 -24.42
N CYS A 447 40.42 -0.35 -23.82
CA CYS A 447 40.75 -0.50 -22.40
C CYS A 447 42.16 0.03 -22.05
N SER A 448 42.31 0.63 -20.87
CA SER A 448 43.58 0.68 -20.10
C SER A 448 43.33 0.89 -18.58
N PRO A 449 44.24 0.44 -17.68
CA PRO A 449 43.87 -0.06 -16.34
C PRO A 449 44.39 0.74 -15.13
N GLY A 450 43.63 0.69 -14.02
CA GLY A 450 44.09 0.85 -12.61
C GLY A 450 44.55 2.26 -12.14
N PRO A 451 44.75 2.50 -10.81
CA PRO A 451 44.97 1.53 -9.74
C PRO A 451 44.14 1.74 -8.44
N SER A 452 44.58 0.98 -7.43
CA SER A 452 43.98 0.49 -6.18
C SER A 452 43.79 1.45 -4.99
N ALA A 453 42.80 1.07 -4.16
CA ALA A 453 42.79 0.96 -2.69
C ALA A 453 43.32 2.10 -1.79
N ALA A 454 42.47 2.54 -0.84
CA ALA A 454 42.89 2.83 0.54
C ALA A 454 41.71 2.70 1.51
N SER A 455 41.87 1.78 2.46
CA SER A 455 41.05 1.61 3.66
C SER A 455 41.39 2.65 4.73
N THR A 456 40.42 3.14 5.49
CA THR A 456 40.71 3.74 6.81
C THR A 456 39.59 3.44 7.80
N ARG A 457 39.97 2.77 8.89
CA ARG A 457 39.19 2.56 10.12
C ARG A 457 39.51 3.70 11.09
N LEU A 458 38.50 4.33 11.70
CA LEU A 458 38.61 5.11 12.94
C LEU A 458 37.30 4.89 13.71
N ARG A 459 37.31 3.99 14.71
CA ARG A 459 37.49 4.21 16.16
C ARG A 459 36.33 4.94 16.84
N SER A 460 35.82 4.22 17.84
CA SER A 460 34.80 4.53 18.83
C SER A 460 35.14 5.73 19.71
N ALA A 461 34.13 6.54 20.02
CA ALA A 461 34.11 7.39 21.20
C ALA A 461 32.84 7.09 22.01
N SER A 462 33.06 6.61 23.23
CA SER A 462 32.09 6.41 24.30
C SER A 462 31.85 7.73 25.04
N CYS A 463 30.59 8.11 25.25
CA CYS A 463 30.22 9.04 26.33
C CYS A 463 29.10 8.40 27.15
N GLY A 464 29.42 8.13 28.42
CA GLY A 464 28.49 7.65 29.43
C GLY A 464 27.72 8.82 30.07
N GLY A 465 26.46 8.58 30.36
CA GLY A 465 25.61 9.40 31.22
C GLY A 465 24.64 8.48 31.95
N ARG A 466 24.72 8.48 33.29
CA ARG A 466 23.99 7.57 34.19
C ARG A 466 22.49 7.86 34.25
N CYS A 467 21.75 6.78 34.54
CA CYS A 467 20.31 6.68 34.74
C CYS A 467 19.85 7.17 36.12
N SER A 468 18.59 7.57 36.22
CA SER A 468 17.76 7.35 37.41
C SER A 468 16.27 7.30 37.05
N GLY A 469 15.58 6.21 37.42
CA GLY A 469 14.14 6.18 37.69
C GLY A 469 13.21 5.67 36.58
N ALA A 470 13.02 4.35 36.48
CA ALA A 470 11.76 3.77 35.97
C ALA A 470 11.57 2.36 36.55
N GLY A 471 10.48 2.17 37.30
CA GLY A 471 10.09 0.90 37.92
C GLY A 471 9.76 -0.20 36.89
N PRO A 472 9.57 -1.46 37.35
CA PRO A 472 9.46 -2.60 36.46
C PRO A 472 8.16 -2.54 35.64
N ALA A 473 8.32 -2.35 34.33
CA ALA A 473 7.22 -2.44 33.37
C ALA A 473 6.79 -3.92 33.22
N ILE A 474 5.61 -4.25 33.72
CA ILE A 474 4.97 -5.54 33.47
C ILE A 474 4.64 -5.64 31.98
N HIS A 475 5.26 -6.60 31.28
CA HIS A 475 5.09 -6.75 29.84
C HIS A 475 4.09 -7.86 29.50
N ARG A 476 2.95 -7.47 28.91
CA ARG A 476 1.93 -8.38 28.38
C ARG A 476 2.28 -8.78 26.95
N VAL A 477 2.48 -10.07 26.70
CA VAL A 477 2.63 -10.63 25.35
C VAL A 477 1.38 -11.43 25.02
N ILE A 478 0.69 -11.02 23.95
CA ILE A 478 -0.37 -11.82 23.34
C ILE A 478 0.31 -12.69 22.28
N SER A 479 0.59 -13.97 22.59
CA SER A 479 0.97 -14.93 21.55
C SER A 479 -0.30 -15.62 21.05
N VAL A 480 -0.72 -15.30 19.83
CA VAL A 480 -1.74 -16.09 19.15
C VAL A 480 -1.06 -17.31 18.56
N THR A 481 -1.05 -18.41 19.31
CA THR A 481 -0.54 -19.71 18.84
C THR A 481 -1.67 -20.37 18.03
N TYR A 482 -1.49 -20.53 16.72
CA TYR A 482 -2.45 -21.22 15.86
C TYR A 482 -1.88 -22.57 15.44
N TRP A 483 -2.65 -23.65 15.60
CA TRP A 483 -2.20 -25.01 15.30
C TRP A 483 -3.33 -25.96 14.88
N HIS A 484 -2.95 -27.10 14.29
CA HIS A 484 -3.34 -27.63 12.98
C HIS A 484 -4.46 -28.72 12.96
N ARG A 485 -5.10 -28.88 11.78
CA ARG A 485 -5.88 -30.07 11.38
C ARG A 485 -5.04 -31.35 11.53
N ARG A 486 -5.55 -32.35 12.24
CA ARG A 486 -5.13 -33.75 12.09
C ARG A 486 -5.69 -34.29 10.77
N PHE A 487 -4.85 -34.82 9.90
CA PHE A 487 -5.32 -35.74 8.86
C PHE A 487 -5.58 -37.10 9.51
N PRO A 488 -6.71 -37.78 9.24
CA PRO A 488 -6.88 -39.17 9.65
C PRO A 488 -5.84 -40.01 8.90
N ARG A 489 -5.10 -40.85 9.65
CA ARG A 489 -4.26 -41.90 9.08
C ARG A 489 -5.20 -42.94 8.47
N SER A 490 -5.05 -43.19 7.17
CA SER A 490 -5.39 -44.48 6.56
C SER A 490 -4.40 -45.53 7.01
#